data_AF-A0A2H9TG40-F1
#
_entry.id   AF-A0A2H9TG40-F1
#
_cell.length_a   1.000
_cell.length_b   1.000
_cell.length_c   1.000
_cell.angle_alpha   90.00
_cell.angle_beta   90.00
_cell.angle_gamma   90.00
#
_symmetry.space_group_name_H-M   'P 1'
#
loop_
_entity.id
_entity.type
_entity.pdbx_description
1 polymer ?
#
loop_
_entity_poly.entity_id
_entity_poly.type
_entity_poly.pdbx_seq_one_letter_code
_entity_poly.pdbx_strand_id
1 'polypeptide(L)'
;MGRRIGEWHAPSVTSRCLSGLINENLNVGLRSYCAVDMTIDLEKIGELLGGAKVLVWIPMRLGVDSLNDVYIGPIKALLGTVTLTSLTVRGRPNSALYFVGFENNDLLYLDPHYPRPAPRENVSCADLGRVAFYSIDPCLVAGFVISDADILAKWTEEIVQIKTAYGDQLFSIKAPASEMEHATVVEIDSDMVEIDFEPI
;
A
#
# COMPACT_ATOMS: atom_id res chain seq x y z
N MET A 1 -17.42 -6.55 -12.73
CA MET A 1 -16.11 -7.18 -13.02
C MET A 1 -16.19 -8.66 -13.48
N GLY A 2 -17.37 -9.20 -13.84
CA GLY A 2 -17.47 -10.55 -14.42
C GLY A 2 -17.03 -11.72 -13.53
N ARG A 3 -16.89 -11.51 -12.21
CA ARG A 3 -16.47 -12.52 -11.23
C ARG A 3 -17.66 -13.17 -10.55
N ARG A 4 -17.51 -14.42 -10.11
CA ARG A 4 -18.56 -15.14 -9.38
C ARG A 4 -18.46 -14.91 -7.87
N ILE A 5 -19.59 -14.96 -7.18
CA ILE A 5 -19.62 -14.96 -5.71
C ILE A 5 -18.84 -16.18 -5.20
N GLY A 6 -17.99 -15.97 -4.18
CA GLY A 6 -17.12 -17.00 -3.61
C GLY A 6 -15.81 -17.23 -4.37
N GLU A 7 -15.57 -16.52 -5.46
CA GLU A 7 -14.29 -16.56 -6.17
C GLU A 7 -13.22 -15.74 -5.42
N TRP A 8 -12.03 -16.32 -5.26
CA TRP A 8 -10.89 -15.61 -4.70
C TRP A 8 -10.43 -14.47 -5.62
N HIS A 9 -10.12 -13.30 -5.07
CA HIS A 9 -9.69 -12.13 -5.84
C HIS A 9 -8.21 -11.81 -5.64
N ALA A 10 -7.53 -11.46 -6.74
CA ALA A 10 -6.18 -10.94 -6.69
C ALA A 10 -6.18 -9.50 -6.14
N PRO A 11 -5.07 -9.02 -5.54
CA PRO A 11 -5.00 -7.67 -4.96
C PRO A 11 -5.41 -6.58 -5.96
N SER A 12 -5.02 -6.71 -7.23
CA SER A 12 -5.40 -5.78 -8.31
C SER A 12 -6.89 -5.80 -8.67
N VAL A 13 -7.59 -6.92 -8.47
CA VAL A 13 -9.04 -7.00 -8.68
C VAL A 13 -9.74 -6.36 -7.48
N THR A 14 -9.31 -6.71 -6.26
CA THR A 14 -9.84 -6.16 -5.02
C THR A 14 -9.69 -4.65 -4.95
N SER A 15 -8.52 -4.10 -5.27
CA SER A 15 -8.27 -2.66 -5.25
C SER A 15 -9.15 -1.90 -6.25
N ARG A 16 -9.34 -2.43 -7.47
CA ARG A 16 -10.24 -1.81 -8.45
C ARG A 16 -11.70 -1.91 -8.00
N CYS A 17 -12.13 -3.03 -7.40
CA CYS A 17 -13.49 -3.18 -6.87
C CYS A 17 -13.75 -2.15 -5.77
N LEU A 18 -12.87 -2.06 -4.78
CA LEU A 18 -12.96 -1.08 -3.70
C LEU A 18 -12.95 0.35 -4.26
N SER A 19 -12.06 0.63 -5.21
CA SER A 19 -11.99 1.95 -5.84
C SER A 19 -13.26 2.32 -6.58
N GLY A 20 -13.89 1.36 -7.26
CA GLY A 20 -15.20 1.57 -7.92
C GLY A 20 -16.28 1.90 -6.89
N LEU A 21 -16.41 1.08 -5.85
CA LEU A 21 -17.42 1.27 -4.79
C LEU A 21 -17.27 2.61 -4.06
N ILE A 22 -16.04 3.02 -3.74
CA ILE A 22 -15.76 4.32 -3.10
C ILE A 22 -16.16 5.46 -4.03
N ASN A 23 -15.78 5.39 -5.31
CA ASN A 23 -16.08 6.45 -6.26
C ASN A 23 -17.56 6.52 -6.66
N GLU A 24 -18.31 5.42 -6.53
CA GLU A 24 -19.77 5.43 -6.68
C GLU A 24 -20.48 6.07 -5.49
N ASN A 25 -19.89 6.01 -4.29
CA ASN A 25 -20.49 6.57 -3.08
C ASN A 25 -19.89 7.92 -2.70
N LEU A 26 -20.34 8.98 -3.37
CA LEU A 26 -19.77 10.33 -3.22
C LEU A 26 -20.00 10.97 -1.84
N ASN A 27 -20.88 10.41 -1.02
CA ASN A 27 -21.31 11.01 0.25
C ASN A 27 -20.33 10.79 1.41
N VAL A 28 -19.29 9.96 1.24
CA VAL A 28 -18.37 9.61 2.34
C VAL A 28 -17.16 10.54 2.48
N GLY A 29 -17.05 11.59 1.66
CA GLY A 29 -15.90 12.51 1.69
C GLY A 29 -14.56 11.83 1.37
N LEU A 30 -14.61 10.65 0.75
CA LEU A 30 -13.47 9.83 0.34
C LEU A 30 -13.61 9.51 -1.14
N ARG A 31 -12.53 9.72 -1.89
CA ARG A 31 -12.36 9.28 -3.27
C ARG A 31 -11.28 8.23 -3.31
N SER A 32 -11.21 7.50 -4.42
CA SER A 32 -10.22 6.45 -4.60
C SER A 32 -9.54 6.58 -5.94
N TYR A 33 -8.22 6.41 -5.93
CA TYR A 33 -7.39 6.31 -7.11
C TYR A 33 -6.71 4.94 -7.12
N CYS A 34 -6.73 4.23 -8.24
CA CYS A 34 -6.00 2.97 -8.39
C CYS A 34 -5.00 3.14 -9.53
N ALA A 35 -3.71 3.00 -9.21
CA ALA A 35 -2.65 3.00 -10.20
C ALA A 35 -2.88 1.91 -11.25
N VAL A 36 -2.51 2.21 -12.49
CA VAL A 36 -2.61 1.30 -13.64
C VAL A 36 -1.18 1.03 -14.12
N ASP A 37 -0.87 -0.23 -14.41
CA ASP A 37 0.44 -0.66 -14.89
C ASP A 37 1.60 -0.13 -14.04
N MET A 38 1.43 -0.19 -12.71
CA MET A 38 2.38 0.32 -11.72
C MET A 38 2.81 1.77 -12.00
N THR A 39 1.90 2.59 -12.52
CA THR A 39 2.14 4.01 -12.85
C THR A 39 1.20 4.88 -12.04
N ILE A 40 1.78 5.81 -11.27
CA ILE A 40 1.06 6.77 -10.43
C ILE A 40 0.90 8.08 -11.19
N ASP A 41 -0.32 8.58 -11.29
CA ASP A 41 -0.64 9.88 -11.91
C ASP A 41 -0.93 10.90 -10.79
N LEU A 42 0.07 11.74 -10.50
CA LEU A 42 -0.01 12.70 -9.39
C LEU A 42 -1.01 13.83 -9.67
N GLU A 43 -1.11 14.27 -10.92
CA GLU A 43 -2.10 15.27 -11.34
C GLU A 43 -3.50 14.74 -11.07
N LYS A 44 -3.76 13.47 -11.41
CA LYS A 44 -5.07 12.86 -11.15
C LYS A 44 -5.39 12.75 -9.66
N ILE A 45 -4.41 12.44 -8.82
CA ILE A 45 -4.59 12.40 -7.36
C ILE A 45 -4.90 13.80 -6.84
N GLY A 46 -4.18 14.82 -7.32
CA GLY A 46 -4.43 16.23 -6.98
C GLY A 46 -5.84 16.71 -7.36
N GLU A 47 -6.33 16.36 -8.54
CA GLU A 47 -7.71 16.64 -8.95
C GLU A 47 -8.74 16.02 -7.99
N LEU A 48 -8.51 14.78 -7.56
CA LEU A 48 -9.42 14.06 -6.67
C LEU A 48 -9.43 14.62 -5.24
N LEU A 49 -8.33 15.23 -4.79
CA LEU A 49 -8.24 15.88 -3.48
C LEU A 49 -9.07 17.15 -3.38
N GLY A 50 -9.47 17.77 -4.50
CA GLY A 50 -10.20 19.05 -4.57
C GLY A 50 -11.59 19.11 -3.91
N GLY A 51 -11.93 18.15 -3.05
CA GLY A 51 -13.12 18.17 -2.20
C GLY A 51 -13.27 16.95 -1.29
N ALA A 52 -12.24 16.12 -1.11
CA ALA A 52 -12.30 14.86 -0.37
C ALA A 52 -10.90 14.33 -0.04
N LYS A 53 -10.81 13.39 0.91
CA LYS A 53 -9.60 12.58 1.08
C LYS A 53 -9.49 11.59 -0.07
N VAL A 54 -8.29 11.16 -0.43
CA VAL A 54 -8.05 10.18 -1.50
C VAL A 54 -7.37 8.94 -0.96
N LEU A 55 -7.96 7.78 -1.21
CA LEU A 55 -7.34 6.47 -0.99
C LEU A 55 -6.65 6.02 -2.28
N VAL A 56 -5.32 5.95 -2.25
CA VAL A 56 -4.47 5.57 -3.37
C VAL A 56 -4.12 4.09 -3.26
N TRP A 57 -4.39 3.32 -4.30
CA TRP A 57 -4.01 1.91 -4.42
C TRP A 57 -2.93 1.73 -5.47
N ILE A 58 -1.85 1.02 -5.13
CA ILE A 58 -0.76 0.68 -6.03
C ILE A 58 -0.62 -0.84 -6.09
N PRO A 59 -1.32 -1.50 -7.04
CA PRO A 59 -1.14 -2.93 -7.27
C PRO A 59 0.22 -3.20 -7.93
N MET A 60 0.98 -4.15 -7.39
CA MET A 60 2.34 -4.48 -7.84
C MET A 60 2.51 -5.98 -8.05
N ARG A 61 3.38 -6.36 -9.00
CA ARG A 61 3.85 -7.73 -9.20
C ARG A 61 5.39 -7.73 -9.16
N LEU A 62 5.95 -8.16 -8.03
CA LEU A 62 7.36 -8.01 -7.68
C LEU A 62 8.17 -9.31 -7.87
N GLY A 63 7.71 -10.16 -8.77
CA GLY A 63 8.28 -11.49 -9.02
C GLY A 63 7.33 -12.43 -9.75
N VAL A 64 7.86 -13.56 -10.21
CA VAL A 64 7.06 -14.59 -10.91
C VAL A 64 6.48 -15.56 -9.90
N ASP A 65 7.30 -16.39 -9.26
CA ASP A 65 6.81 -17.38 -8.29
C ASP A 65 7.03 -16.96 -6.83
N SER A 66 8.08 -16.18 -6.59
CA SER A 66 8.45 -15.63 -5.29
C SER A 66 8.80 -14.15 -5.42
N LEU A 67 8.79 -13.44 -4.30
CA LEU A 67 9.32 -12.08 -4.23
C LEU A 67 10.81 -12.07 -4.61
N ASN A 68 11.23 -11.12 -5.44
CA ASN A 68 12.64 -10.88 -5.73
C ASN A 68 13.25 -9.97 -4.64
N ASP A 69 14.39 -10.37 -4.11
CA ASP A 69 15.14 -9.74 -3.02
C ASP A 69 15.41 -8.25 -3.25
N VAL A 70 15.58 -7.84 -4.51
CA VAL A 70 15.79 -6.42 -4.87
C VAL A 70 14.64 -5.52 -4.39
N TYR A 71 13.45 -6.09 -4.19
CA TYR A 71 12.27 -5.36 -3.72
C TYR A 71 12.12 -5.33 -2.20
N ILE A 72 12.91 -6.07 -1.42
CA ILE A 72 12.77 -6.10 0.04
C ILE A 72 13.05 -4.72 0.65
N GLY A 73 14.18 -4.11 0.30
CA GLY A 73 14.52 -2.74 0.75
C GLY A 73 13.45 -1.70 0.38
N PRO A 74 13.04 -1.63 -0.90
CA PRO A 74 11.97 -0.75 -1.34
C PRO A 74 10.62 -0.98 -0.63
N ILE A 75 10.24 -2.23 -0.34
CA ILE A 75 9.02 -2.54 0.41
C ILE A 75 9.13 -2.06 1.85
N LYS A 76 10.27 -2.26 2.51
CA LYS A 76 10.51 -1.73 3.86
C LYS A 76 10.38 -0.21 3.88
N ALA A 77 10.98 0.47 2.90
CA ALA A 77 10.86 1.93 2.78
C ALA A 77 9.41 2.38 2.54
N LEU A 78 8.65 1.67 1.70
CA LEU A 78 7.21 1.90 1.53
C LEU A 78 6.42 1.75 2.84
N LEU A 79 6.71 0.70 3.62
CA LEU A 79 6.10 0.45 4.93
C LEU A 79 6.40 1.55 5.95
N GLY A 80 7.53 2.25 5.81
CA GLY A 80 7.93 3.38 6.65
C GLY A 80 7.36 4.74 6.23
N THR A 81 6.62 4.83 5.12
CA THR A 81 6.03 6.10 4.67
C THR A 81 4.92 6.57 5.62
N VAL A 82 4.79 7.90 5.78
CA VAL A 82 3.90 8.48 6.80
C VAL A 82 2.41 8.21 6.53
N THR A 83 2.04 7.94 5.28
CA THR A 83 0.65 7.82 4.84
C THR A 83 0.21 6.39 4.53
N LEU A 84 1.13 5.41 4.63
CA LEU A 84 0.77 4.04 4.30
C LEU A 84 -0.28 3.54 5.28
N THR A 85 -1.41 3.16 4.72
CA THR A 85 -2.50 2.56 5.46
C THR A 85 -2.36 1.04 5.48
N SER A 86 -1.87 0.45 4.40
CA SER A 86 -1.72 -1.01 4.32
C SER A 86 -0.85 -1.48 3.17
N LEU A 87 -0.22 -2.63 3.35
CA LEU A 87 0.26 -3.45 2.24
C LEU A 87 -0.46 -4.80 2.29
N THR A 88 -1.29 -5.12 1.29
CA THR A 88 -2.02 -6.41 1.25
C THR A 88 -1.41 -7.34 0.22
N VAL A 89 -1.31 -8.62 0.57
CA VAL A 89 -0.75 -9.64 -0.32
C VAL A 89 -1.71 -10.79 -0.43
N ARG A 90 -1.81 -11.32 -1.64
CA ARG A 90 -2.48 -12.59 -1.87
C ARG A 90 -1.42 -13.68 -1.80
N GLY A 91 -1.33 -14.45 -0.73
CA GLY A 91 -0.49 -15.64 -0.69
C GLY A 91 -0.89 -16.73 -1.70
N ARG A 92 -0.19 -17.87 -1.63
CA ARG A 92 -0.61 -19.16 -2.25
C ARG A 92 -2.12 -19.38 -2.02
N PRO A 93 -2.86 -20.07 -2.92
CA PRO A 93 -4.32 -20.02 -2.96
C PRO A 93 -4.96 -20.06 -1.57
N ASN A 94 -5.78 -19.04 -1.27
CA ASN A 94 -6.54 -18.83 -0.03
C ASN A 94 -5.74 -18.33 1.20
N SER A 95 -4.70 -17.51 1.02
CA SER A 95 -4.00 -16.87 2.15
C SER A 95 -3.76 -15.38 1.94
N ALA A 96 -4.78 -14.53 2.13
CA ALA A 96 -4.60 -13.06 2.08
C ALA A 96 -4.16 -12.51 3.43
N LEU A 97 -3.08 -11.74 3.47
CA LEU A 97 -2.57 -11.10 4.69
C LEU A 97 -2.56 -9.58 4.53
N TYR A 98 -2.78 -8.89 5.65
CA TYR A 98 -2.74 -7.43 5.72
C TYR A 98 -1.50 -7.01 6.52
N PHE A 99 -0.47 -6.54 5.82
CA PHE A 99 0.79 -6.11 6.42
C PHE A 99 0.68 -4.68 6.94
N VAL A 100 1.13 -4.53 8.19
CA VAL A 100 1.09 -3.27 8.95
C VAL A 100 2.48 -2.71 9.24
N GLY A 101 3.52 -3.51 9.04
CA GLY A 101 4.90 -3.13 9.31
C GLY A 101 5.85 -4.30 9.10
N PHE A 102 7.08 -4.14 9.59
CA PHE A 102 8.11 -5.17 9.57
C PHE A 102 8.98 -5.07 10.82
N GLU A 103 9.63 -6.17 11.15
CA GLU A 103 10.63 -6.25 12.22
C GLU A 103 11.78 -7.11 11.70
N ASN A 104 13.00 -6.58 11.71
CA ASN A 104 14.16 -7.24 11.11
C ASN A 104 13.91 -7.66 9.64
N ASN A 105 13.78 -8.96 9.37
CA ASN A 105 13.50 -9.55 8.07
C ASN A 105 12.14 -10.25 7.98
N ASP A 106 11.24 -9.95 8.91
CA ASP A 106 9.87 -10.45 8.92
C ASP A 106 8.87 -9.32 8.74
N LEU A 107 7.81 -9.59 8.01
CA LEU A 107 6.64 -8.73 7.89
C LEU A 107 5.66 -9.03 9.02
N LEU A 108 5.10 -7.97 9.59
CA LEU A 108 4.06 -8.03 10.61
C LEU A 108 2.68 -7.93 9.95
N TYR A 109 1.75 -8.83 10.26
CA TYR A 109 0.44 -8.87 9.62
C TYR A 109 -0.75 -9.14 10.53
N LEU A 110 -1.92 -8.71 10.04
CA LEU A 110 -3.23 -9.12 10.49
C LEU A 110 -3.75 -10.24 9.58
N ASP A 111 -4.25 -11.31 10.21
CA ASP A 111 -4.73 -12.51 9.53
C ASP A 111 -6.27 -12.59 9.57
N PRO A 112 -6.96 -12.50 8.40
CA PRO A 112 -8.41 -12.58 8.33
C PRO A 112 -8.97 -14.01 8.36
N HIS A 113 -8.14 -15.07 8.37
CA HIS A 113 -8.59 -16.46 8.24
C HIS A 113 -9.15 -17.08 9.52
N TYR A 114 -9.38 -16.26 10.55
CA TYR A 114 -10.04 -16.67 11.77
C TYR A 114 -11.52 -16.30 11.70
N PRO A 115 -12.43 -17.25 11.36
CA PRO A 115 -13.86 -16.99 11.30
C PRO A 115 -14.41 -16.72 12.71
N ARG A 116 -15.47 -15.94 12.73
CA ARG A 116 -15.74 -15.02 13.82
C ARG A 116 -17.25 -14.69 13.70
N PRO A 117 -18.12 -14.98 14.68
CA PRO A 117 -19.57 -14.84 14.52
C PRO A 117 -20.00 -13.38 14.31
N ALA A 118 -21.10 -13.17 13.57
CA ALA A 118 -21.70 -11.86 13.27
C ALA A 118 -23.00 -11.66 14.09
N PRO A 119 -23.40 -10.41 14.43
CA PRO A 119 -22.76 -9.12 14.13
C PRO A 119 -21.57 -8.82 15.05
N ARG A 120 -20.76 -7.84 14.67
CA ARG A 120 -19.59 -7.42 15.44
C ARG A 120 -19.55 -5.93 15.62
N GLU A 121 -19.50 -5.53 16.88
CA GLU A 121 -19.08 -4.19 17.28
C GLU A 121 -17.63 -4.32 17.74
N ASN A 122 -16.73 -3.53 17.17
CA ASN A 122 -15.30 -3.46 17.48
C ASN A 122 -14.50 -4.75 17.23
N VAL A 123 -13.82 -4.82 16.07
CA VAL A 123 -12.89 -5.90 15.74
C VAL A 123 -11.47 -5.44 16.08
N SER A 124 -10.90 -5.98 17.16
CA SER A 124 -9.48 -5.86 17.46
C SER A 124 -8.74 -7.17 17.20
N CYS A 125 -7.43 -7.01 16.98
CA CYS A 125 -6.46 -8.10 16.94
C CYS A 125 -5.41 -7.78 18.01
N ALA A 126 -5.24 -8.67 18.98
CA ALA A 126 -4.25 -8.50 20.04
C ALA A 126 -2.85 -8.92 19.60
N ASP A 127 -2.77 -9.88 18.68
CA ASP A 127 -1.51 -10.48 18.24
C ASP A 127 -1.29 -10.23 16.75
N LEU A 128 -0.08 -9.79 16.39
CA LEU A 128 0.37 -9.71 15.01
C LEU A 128 1.08 -11.01 14.61
N GLY A 129 0.76 -11.51 13.41
CA GLY A 129 1.51 -12.60 12.81
C GLY A 129 2.84 -12.10 12.25
N ARG A 130 3.82 -13.00 12.14
CA ARG A 130 5.13 -12.75 11.51
C ARG A 130 5.34 -13.68 10.33
N VAL A 131 5.89 -13.17 9.22
CA VAL A 131 6.27 -13.98 8.05
C VAL A 131 7.48 -13.38 7.35
N ALA A 132 8.43 -14.21 6.97
CA ALA A 132 9.61 -13.76 6.23
C ALA A 132 9.22 -13.19 4.86
N PHE A 133 9.90 -12.12 4.42
CA PHE A 133 9.67 -11.48 3.11
C PHE A 133 9.65 -12.49 1.95
N TYR A 134 10.56 -13.46 1.97
CA TYR A 134 10.71 -14.50 0.95
C TYR A 134 9.52 -15.47 0.85
N SER A 135 8.68 -15.51 1.89
CA SER A 135 7.54 -16.43 1.97
C SER A 135 6.24 -15.82 1.47
N ILE A 136 6.24 -14.52 1.10
CA ILE A 136 5.06 -13.84 0.58
C ILE A 136 4.94 -14.02 -0.94
N ASP A 137 3.71 -14.00 -1.44
CA ASP A 137 3.47 -13.97 -2.90
C ASP A 137 3.91 -12.63 -3.49
N PRO A 138 4.48 -12.60 -4.69
CA PRO A 138 4.96 -11.37 -5.31
C PRO A 138 3.84 -10.38 -5.72
N CYS A 139 2.55 -10.74 -5.63
CA CYS A 139 1.43 -9.84 -5.89
C CYS A 139 1.04 -9.07 -4.62
N LEU A 140 1.34 -7.78 -4.60
CA LEU A 140 1.00 -6.90 -3.49
C LEU A 140 0.06 -5.78 -3.94
N VAL A 141 -0.60 -5.13 -3.00
CA VAL A 141 -1.18 -3.80 -3.20
C VAL A 141 -0.81 -2.93 -2.01
N ALA A 142 -0.19 -1.78 -2.29
CA ALA A 142 0.02 -0.74 -1.30
C ALA A 142 -1.16 0.24 -1.30
N GLY A 143 -1.62 0.64 -0.12
CA GLY A 143 -2.74 1.55 0.08
C GLY A 143 -2.31 2.75 0.91
N PHE A 144 -2.52 3.97 0.41
CA PHE A 144 -2.15 5.22 1.07
C PHE A 144 -3.37 6.13 1.21
N VAL A 145 -3.49 6.82 2.34
CA VAL A 145 -4.52 7.84 2.52
C VAL A 145 -3.89 9.22 2.41
N ILE A 146 -4.34 9.98 1.43
CA ILE A 146 -3.93 11.37 1.21
C ILE A 146 -5.09 12.26 1.65
N SER A 147 -4.90 13.01 2.73
CA SER A 147 -5.98 13.83 3.31
C SER A 147 -6.13 15.21 2.67
N ASP A 148 -5.03 15.76 2.18
CA ASP A 148 -4.90 17.14 1.73
C ASP A 148 -3.64 17.31 0.85
N ALA A 149 -3.43 18.53 0.37
CA ALA A 149 -2.33 18.88 -0.52
C ALA A 149 -0.95 18.78 0.16
N ASP A 150 -0.85 19.06 1.46
CA ASP A 150 0.42 19.00 2.19
C ASP A 150 0.86 17.55 2.35
N ILE A 151 -0.08 16.66 2.68
CA ILE A 151 0.15 15.22 2.72
C ILE A 151 0.48 14.66 1.34
N LEU A 152 -0.15 15.16 0.26
CA LEU A 152 0.21 14.76 -1.10
C LEU A 152 1.66 15.16 -1.42
N ALA A 153 2.06 16.38 -1.09
CA ALA A 153 3.42 16.87 -1.33
C ALA A 153 4.46 16.04 -0.56
N LYS A 154 4.22 15.80 0.73
CA LYS A 154 5.10 14.98 1.56
C LYS A 154 5.20 13.54 1.06
N TRP A 155 4.06 12.91 0.74
CA TRP A 155 4.07 11.57 0.19
C TRP A 155 4.79 11.50 -1.17
N THR A 156 4.62 12.52 -2.02
CA THR A 156 5.35 12.59 -3.29
C THR A 156 6.86 12.65 -3.07
N GLU A 157 7.32 13.44 -2.11
CA GLU A 157 8.73 13.50 -1.73
C GLU A 157 9.26 12.14 -1.24
N GLU A 158 8.57 11.50 -0.29
CA GLU A 158 8.95 10.17 0.24
C GLU A 158 9.04 9.14 -0.90
N ILE A 159 8.08 9.14 -1.81
CA ILE A 159 8.04 8.22 -2.93
C ILE A 159 9.16 8.49 -3.96
N VAL A 160 9.50 9.76 -4.20
CA VAL A 160 10.65 10.14 -5.04
C VAL A 160 11.96 9.71 -4.37
N GLN A 161 12.12 9.90 -3.06
CA GLN A 161 13.29 9.46 -2.31
C GLN A 161 13.48 7.94 -2.40
N ILE A 162 12.40 7.15 -2.26
CA ILE A 162 12.44 5.69 -2.45
C ILE A 162 12.94 5.34 -3.87
N LYS A 163 12.44 6.03 -4.90
CA LYS A 163 12.89 5.82 -6.29
C LYS A 163 14.35 6.22 -6.49
N THR A 164 14.82 7.29 -5.86
CA THR A 164 16.24 7.68 -5.93
C THR A 164 17.14 6.65 -5.25
N ALA A 165 16.72 6.11 -4.10
CA ALA A 165 17.50 5.14 -3.34
C ALA A 165 17.57 3.75 -4.00
N TYR A 166 16.48 3.31 -4.64
CA TYR A 166 16.35 1.94 -5.14
C TYR A 166 16.13 1.82 -6.66
N GLY A 167 16.04 2.94 -7.37
CA GLY A 167 15.69 3.02 -8.78
C GLY A 167 14.19 2.90 -9.07
N ASP A 168 13.84 2.90 -10.36
CA ASP A 168 12.46 2.88 -10.85
C ASP A 168 11.79 1.49 -10.84
N GLN A 169 12.21 0.61 -9.93
CA GLN A 169 11.86 -0.80 -10.01
C GLN A 169 10.47 -1.13 -9.44
N LEU A 170 9.96 -0.34 -8.48
CA LEU A 170 8.67 -0.60 -7.82
C LEU A 170 7.45 -0.11 -8.63
N PHE A 171 7.48 1.15 -9.05
CA PHE A 171 6.44 1.81 -9.83
C PHE A 171 7.01 3.07 -10.49
N SER A 172 6.33 3.55 -11.53
CA SER A 172 6.63 4.80 -12.23
C SER A 172 5.72 5.93 -11.74
N ILE A 173 6.18 7.16 -11.91
CA ILE A 173 5.39 8.37 -11.61
C ILE A 173 5.24 9.12 -12.93
N LYS A 174 3.99 9.40 -13.29
CA LYS A 174 3.66 10.38 -14.31
C LYS A 174 3.54 11.73 -13.63
N ALA A 175 4.62 12.49 -13.67
CA ALA A 175 4.65 13.89 -13.29
C ALA A 175 4.48 14.77 -14.56
N PRO A 176 3.95 16.01 -14.43
CA PRO A 176 4.01 16.98 -15.52
C PRO A 176 5.48 17.26 -15.90
N ALA A 177 5.73 17.51 -17.19
CA ALA A 177 7.07 17.59 -17.78
C ALA A 177 7.99 18.73 -17.25
N SER A 178 7.56 19.52 -16.26
CA SER A 178 8.20 20.77 -15.85
C SER A 178 8.96 20.74 -14.52
N GLU A 179 8.98 19.63 -13.76
CA GLU A 179 9.49 19.65 -12.37
C GLU A 179 10.53 18.55 -12.02
N MET A 180 11.25 18.04 -13.02
CA MET A 180 12.21 16.94 -12.79
C MET A 180 13.66 17.36 -12.45
N GLU A 181 13.92 18.61 -12.07
CA GLU A 181 15.32 19.09 -11.96
C GLU A 181 15.95 19.12 -10.55
N HIS A 182 15.24 19.02 -9.43
CA HIS A 182 15.89 19.22 -8.11
C HIS A 182 15.43 18.20 -7.05
N ALA A 183 16.03 17.01 -7.04
CA ALA A 183 15.98 16.12 -5.89
C ALA A 183 17.38 16.00 -5.28
N THR A 184 17.60 16.63 -4.11
CA THR A 184 18.80 16.44 -3.29
C THR A 184 18.68 15.17 -2.43
N VAL A 185 19.76 14.40 -2.38
CA VAL A 185 19.87 13.17 -1.58
C VAL A 185 19.77 13.51 -0.09
N VAL A 186 18.72 13.01 0.58
CA VAL A 186 18.65 12.93 2.04
C VAL A 186 18.87 11.48 2.41
N GLU A 187 19.87 11.20 3.26
CA GLU A 187 20.12 9.87 3.80
C GLU A 187 18.89 9.43 4.61
N ILE A 188 18.28 8.33 4.21
CA ILE A 188 17.20 7.68 4.97
C ILE A 188 17.87 6.93 6.11
N ASP A 189 17.77 7.46 7.32
CA ASP A 189 18.21 6.79 8.54
C ASP A 189 17.36 5.51 8.69
N SER A 190 17.99 4.33 8.63
CA SER A 190 17.31 3.04 8.52
C SER A 190 16.61 2.56 9.80
N ASP A 191 16.60 3.39 10.85
CA ASP A 191 16.21 3.01 12.19
C ASP A 191 14.95 3.74 12.64
N MET A 192 13.82 3.58 11.93
CA MET A 192 12.51 4.02 12.45
C MET A 192 11.35 3.21 11.83
N VAL A 193 10.90 2.14 12.53
CA VAL A 193 9.53 1.98 13.09
C VAL A 193 9.62 0.83 14.12
N GLU A 194 10.10 1.09 15.34
CA GLU A 194 9.74 0.26 16.49
C GLU A 194 8.32 0.67 16.91
N ILE A 195 7.34 -0.21 16.68
CA ILE A 195 6.00 -0.03 17.27
C ILE A 195 6.09 -0.54 18.71
N ASP A 196 6.45 0.34 19.63
CA ASP A 196 6.31 0.07 21.06
C ASP A 196 4.82 0.06 21.41
N PHE A 197 4.27 -1.14 21.63
CA PHE A 197 3.00 -1.29 22.30
C PHE A 197 3.23 -1.10 23.80
N GLU A 198 2.82 0.05 24.35
CA GLU A 198 2.68 0.18 25.80
C GLU A 198 1.66 -0.87 26.29
N PRO A 199 2.00 -1.70 27.30
CA PRO A 199 1.03 -2.59 27.91
C PRO A 199 -0.02 -1.77 28.65
N ILE A 200 -1.31 -2.07 28.40
CA ILE A 200 -2.45 -1.56 29.19
C ILE A 200 -2.36 -2.08 30.63
#